data_AF-A0A151HCL5-F1
#
_entry.id   AF-A0A151HCL5-F1
#
_cell.length_a   1.000
_cell.length_b   1.000
_cell.length_c   1.000
_cell.angle_alpha   90.00
_cell.angle_beta   90.00
_cell.angle_gamma   90.00
#
_symmetry.space_group_name_H-M   'P 1'
#
loop_
_entity.id
_entity.type
_entity.pdbx_description
1 polymer ?
#
loop_
_entity_poly.entity_id
_entity_poly.type
_entity_poly.pdbx_seq_one_letter_code
_entity_poly.pdbx_strand_id
1 'polypeptide(L)'
;ERNGATFSDEDLEKVLNTLEFEQKICRVPTLGQPTFVWSKFPALYDPSAVPCSTCPVKSSCYSREENKISPANCEYLSSWLGLDFEVDATSEADEGGASEPQSPSSR
;
A
#
# COMPACT_ATOMS: atom_id res chain seq x y z
N GLU A 1 29.00 -40.99 9.16
CA GLU A 1 29.40 -40.16 8.00
C GLU A 1 28.18 -39.41 7.50
N ARG A 2 28.27 -38.09 7.26
CA ARG A 2 27.16 -37.31 6.69
C ARG A 2 27.24 -37.46 5.17
N ASN A 3 26.33 -38.24 4.60
CA ASN A 3 26.11 -38.30 3.15
C ASN A 3 25.65 -36.91 2.68
N GLY A 4 26.59 -36.09 2.22
CA GLY A 4 26.28 -34.81 1.60
C GLY A 4 25.66 -35.05 0.24
N ALA A 5 24.40 -34.67 0.06
CA ALA A 5 23.79 -34.64 -1.26
C ALA A 5 24.55 -33.62 -2.13
N THR A 6 25.02 -34.06 -3.28
CA THR A 6 25.61 -33.19 -4.30
C THR A 6 24.48 -32.65 -5.17
N PHE A 7 24.31 -31.33 -5.21
CA PHE A 7 23.37 -30.67 -6.12
C PHE A 7 24.01 -30.53 -7.50
N SER A 8 23.26 -30.83 -8.56
CA SER A 8 23.72 -30.57 -9.92
C SER A 8 23.53 -29.10 -10.29
N ASP A 9 24.22 -28.64 -11.34
CA ASP A 9 24.11 -27.26 -11.81
C ASP A 9 22.68 -26.94 -12.28
N GLU A 10 21.97 -27.92 -12.83
CA GLU A 10 20.56 -27.78 -13.24
C GLU A 10 19.63 -27.59 -12.04
N ASP A 11 19.93 -28.23 -10.90
CA ASP A 11 19.16 -28.05 -9.67
C ASP A 11 19.42 -26.67 -9.07
N LEU A 12 20.67 -26.19 -9.13
CA LEU A 12 21.00 -24.82 -8.74
C LEU A 12 20.28 -23.80 -9.63
N GLU A 13 20.24 -24.01 -10.95
CA GLU A 13 19.59 -23.10 -11.89
C GLU A 13 18.09 -22.97 -11.60
N LYS A 14 17.40 -24.07 -11.25
CA LYS A 14 15.99 -24.03 -10.83
C LYS A 14 15.81 -23.18 -9.57
N VAL A 15 16.66 -23.37 -8.56
CA VAL A 15 16.59 -22.60 -7.31
C VAL A 15 16.81 -21.12 -7.58
N LEU A 16 17.81 -20.77 -8.40
CA LEU A 16 18.09 -19.38 -8.78
C LEU A 16 16.91 -18.76 -9.54
N ASN A 17 16.32 -19.48 -10.49
CA ASN A 17 15.13 -19.01 -11.22
C ASN A 17 13.95 -18.74 -10.28
N THR A 18 13.72 -19.58 -9.26
CA THR A 18 12.69 -19.33 -8.24
C THR A 18 12.98 -18.06 -7.45
N LEU A 19 14.22 -17.87 -7.00
CA LEU A 19 14.61 -16.67 -6.23
C LEU A 19 14.54 -15.38 -7.06
N GLU A 20 14.81 -15.46 -8.37
CA GLU A 20 14.64 -14.35 -9.30
C GLU A 20 13.16 -14.01 -9.51
N PHE A 21 12.29 -15.03 -9.65
CA PHE A 21 10.84 -14.84 -9.76
C PHE A 21 10.25 -14.17 -8.51
N GLU A 22 10.72 -14.55 -7.33
CA GLU A 22 10.35 -13.92 -6.05
C GLU A 22 10.98 -12.52 -5.85
N GLN A 23 11.71 -12.00 -6.85
CA GLN A 23 12.41 -10.71 -6.83
C GLN A 23 13.42 -10.58 -5.69
N LYS A 24 13.91 -11.70 -5.16
CA LYS A 24 14.92 -11.72 -4.09
C LYS A 24 16.30 -11.45 -4.67
N ILE A 25 16.68 -12.14 -5.75
CA ILE A 25 17.89 -11.84 -6.55
C ILE A 25 17.55 -11.09 -7.83
N CYS A 26 18.53 -10.42 -8.41
CA CYS A 26 18.49 -9.93 -9.78
C CYS A 26 19.62 -10.56 -10.60
N ARG A 27 19.31 -11.01 -11.83
CA ARG A 27 20.32 -11.45 -12.78
C ARG A 27 20.94 -10.23 -13.48
N VAL A 28 22.25 -10.06 -13.33
CA VAL A 28 23.02 -8.98 -13.97
C VAL A 28 23.71 -9.54 -15.22
N PRO A 29 23.53 -8.92 -16.39
CA PRO A 29 24.24 -9.33 -17.59
C PRO A 29 25.73 -8.95 -17.43
N THR A 30 26.57 -9.97 -17.34
CA THR A 30 28.04 -9.87 -17.32
C THR A 30 28.63 -10.51 -18.55
N LEU A 31 29.84 -10.10 -18.95
CA LEU A 31 30.57 -10.73 -20.06
C LEU A 31 31.00 -12.15 -19.64
N GLY A 32 30.29 -13.16 -20.12
CA GLY A 32 30.53 -14.57 -19.81
C GLY A 32 29.30 -15.22 -19.19
N GLN A 33 29.39 -15.57 -17.91
CA GLN A 33 28.29 -16.20 -17.16
C GLN A 33 27.41 -15.16 -16.49
N PRO A 34 26.10 -15.43 -16.31
CA PRO A 34 25.20 -14.54 -15.58
C PRO A 34 25.61 -14.47 -14.10
N THR A 35 25.70 -13.25 -13.56
CA THR A 35 25.95 -13.05 -12.13
C THR A 35 24.64 -12.68 -11.45
N PHE A 36 24.33 -13.31 -10.33
CA PHE A 36 23.15 -12.98 -9.53
C PHE A 36 23.57 -12.11 -8.33
N VAL A 37 22.86 -11.01 -8.13
CA VAL A 37 23.07 -10.11 -6.98
C VAL A 37 21.85 -10.11 -6.10
N TRP A 38 22.02 -9.98 -4.78
CA TRP A 38 20.87 -9.80 -3.90
C TRP A 38 20.17 -8.48 -4.21
N SER A 39 18.86 -8.53 -4.37
CA SER A 39 18.04 -7.33 -4.50
C SER A 39 18.13 -6.54 -3.20
N LYS A 40 18.50 -5.26 -3.31
CA LYS A 40 18.48 -4.32 -2.18
C LYS A 40 17.06 -4.05 -1.68
N PHE A 41 16.07 -4.32 -2.53
CA PHE A 41 14.66 -4.10 -2.23
C PHE A 41 13.83 -5.31 -2.68
N PRO A 42 13.93 -6.45 -1.98
CA PRO A 42 13.00 -7.55 -2.22
C PRO A 42 11.61 -7.06 -1.79
N ALA A 43 10.67 -6.97 -2.73
CA ALA A 43 9.32 -6.45 -2.53
C ALA A 43 9.21 -4.92 -2.26
N LEU A 44 9.53 -4.09 -3.26
CA LEU A 44 9.26 -2.63 -3.21
C LEU A 44 7.77 -2.28 -3.05
N TYR A 45 6.86 -3.23 -3.21
CA TYR A 45 5.43 -2.99 -3.06
C TYR A 45 4.75 -4.32 -2.76
N ASP A 46 4.43 -4.58 -1.50
CA ASP A 46 3.43 -5.57 -1.14
C ASP A 46 2.07 -4.87 -1.05
N PRO A 47 1.28 -4.82 -2.15
CA PRO A 47 -0.04 -4.23 -2.08
C PRO A 47 -0.92 -4.94 -1.06
N SER A 48 -0.68 -6.22 -0.77
CA SER A 48 -1.47 -6.97 0.22
C SER A 48 -1.32 -6.42 1.64
N ALA A 49 -0.26 -5.64 1.91
CA ALA A 49 -0.04 -4.99 3.19
C ALA A 49 -1.00 -3.83 3.48
N VAL A 50 -1.65 -3.25 2.45
CA VAL A 50 -2.65 -2.18 2.64
C VAL A 50 -4.07 -2.73 2.52
N PRO A 51 -5.02 -2.29 3.38
CA PRO A 51 -6.38 -2.83 3.39
C PRO A 51 -7.14 -2.59 2.08
N CYS A 52 -6.75 -1.56 1.31
CA CYS A 52 -7.35 -1.24 0.02
C CYS A 52 -7.06 -2.28 -1.08
N SER A 53 -6.12 -3.21 -0.88
CA SER A 53 -5.83 -4.25 -1.88
C SER A 53 -6.88 -5.37 -1.88
N THR A 54 -7.45 -5.67 -0.72
CA THR A 54 -8.43 -6.75 -0.51
C THR A 54 -9.79 -6.22 -0.05
N CYS A 55 -9.99 -4.89 -0.03
CA CYS A 55 -11.23 -4.25 0.41
C CYS A 55 -12.44 -4.70 -0.45
N PRO A 56 -13.49 -5.29 0.16
CA PRO A 56 -14.65 -5.83 -0.56
C PRO A 56 -15.51 -4.76 -1.24
N VAL A 57 -15.42 -3.51 -0.77
CA VAL A 57 -16.20 -2.37 -1.29
C VAL A 57 -15.34 -1.36 -2.05
N LYS A 58 -14.12 -1.75 -2.46
CA LYS A 58 -13.16 -0.87 -3.15
C LYS A 58 -13.76 -0.17 -4.36
N SER A 59 -14.55 -0.88 -5.16
CA SER A 59 -15.19 -0.35 -6.38
C SER A 59 -16.24 0.72 -6.11
N SER A 60 -16.69 0.88 -4.86
CA SER A 60 -17.68 1.87 -4.45
C SER A 60 -17.09 2.99 -3.58
N CYS A 61 -15.78 2.91 -3.30
CA CYS A 61 -15.07 3.85 -2.45
C CYS A 61 -14.52 5.02 -3.28
N TYR A 62 -15.11 6.21 -3.11
CA TYR A 62 -14.74 7.42 -3.85
C TYR A 62 -14.81 8.66 -2.96
N SER A 63 -13.93 9.63 -3.22
CA SER A 63 -13.94 10.95 -2.58
C SER A 63 -14.88 11.90 -3.33
N ARG A 64 -16.19 11.70 -3.17
CA ARG A 64 -17.24 12.65 -3.59
C ARG A 64 -18.12 12.95 -2.38
N GLU A 65 -18.59 14.19 -2.25
CA GLU A 65 -19.37 14.65 -1.09
C GLU A 65 -20.64 13.81 -0.85
N GLU A 66 -21.29 13.37 -1.94
CA GLU A 66 -22.50 12.56 -1.91
C GLU A 66 -22.27 11.06 -1.62
N ASN A 67 -21.01 10.62 -1.56
CA ASN A 67 -20.69 9.19 -1.48
C ASN A 67 -20.53 8.73 -0.04
N LYS A 68 -21.35 7.75 0.36
CA LYS A 68 -21.34 7.22 1.74
C LYS A 68 -20.05 6.47 2.08
N ILE A 69 -19.46 5.78 1.11
CA ILE A 69 -18.22 4.99 1.28
C ILE A 69 -17.06 5.80 0.71
N SER A 70 -16.20 6.31 1.57
CA SER A 70 -15.07 7.13 1.15
C SER A 70 -13.80 6.75 1.93
N PRO A 71 -12.60 7.11 1.43
CA PRO A 71 -11.38 6.94 2.22
C PRO A 71 -11.39 7.75 3.52
N ALA A 72 -12.11 8.87 3.56
CA ALA A 72 -12.15 9.79 4.70
C ALA A 72 -12.88 9.20 5.93
N ASN A 73 -13.83 8.29 5.70
CA ASN A 73 -14.62 7.61 6.74
C ASN A 73 -14.41 6.09 6.73
N CYS A 74 -13.27 5.61 6.25
CA CYS A 74 -13.00 4.19 6.05
C CYS A 74 -12.59 3.48 7.35
N GLU A 75 -13.48 2.63 7.88
CA GLU A 75 -13.23 1.81 9.08
C GLU A 75 -12.06 0.82 8.91
N TYR A 76 -11.90 0.23 7.72
CA TYR A 76 -10.79 -0.68 7.45
C TYR A 76 -9.44 0.02 7.53
N LEU A 77 -9.38 1.28 7.08
CA LEU A 77 -8.16 2.06 7.10
C LEU A 77 -7.87 2.59 8.51
N SER A 78 -8.87 3.06 9.24
CA SER A 78 -8.70 3.52 10.62
C SER A 78 -8.26 2.39 11.54
N SER A 79 -8.90 1.23 11.46
CA SER A 79 -8.53 0.04 12.24
C SER A 79 -7.10 -0.41 11.92
N TRP A 80 -6.72 -0.44 10.64
CA TRP A 80 -5.35 -0.80 10.23
C TRP A 80 -4.30 0.19 10.71
N LEU A 81 -4.62 1.49 10.74
CA LEU A 81 -3.74 2.54 11.28
C LEU A 81 -3.73 2.61 12.82
N GLY A 82 -4.57 1.83 13.51
CA GLY A 82 -4.75 1.92 14.96
C GLY A 82 -5.29 3.27 15.40
N LEU A 83 -6.14 3.88 14.58
CA LEU A 83 -6.76 5.17 14.88
C LEU A 83 -8.12 4.92 15.52
N ASP A 84 -8.23 5.24 16.80
CA ASP A 84 -9.43 5.15 17.62
C ASP A 84 -10.38 6.31 17.25
N PHE A 85 -10.92 6.32 16.04
CA PHE A 85 -11.90 7.34 15.67
C PHE A 85 -13.28 6.91 16.14
N GLU A 86 -13.75 7.51 17.23
CA GLU A 86 -15.18 7.78 17.37
C GLU A 86 -15.54 8.77 16.26
N VAL A 87 -15.94 8.25 15.09
CA VAL A 87 -16.45 9.08 14.00
C VAL A 87 -17.84 9.54 14.39
N ASP A 88 -17.93 10.75 14.94
CA ASP A 88 -19.20 11.46 15.11
C ASP A 88 -19.78 11.73 13.71
N ALA A 89 -20.74 10.91 13.30
CA ALA A 89 -21.45 11.01 12.03
C ALA A 89 -22.48 12.16 12.00
N THR A 90 -22.22 13.24 12.73
CA THR A 90 -23.09 14.42 12.85
C THR A 90 -22.26 15.71 12.96
N SER A 91 -21.48 16.04 11.93
CA SER A 91 -21.29 17.46 11.60
C SER A 91 -22.42 17.82 10.62
N GLU A 92 -23.55 18.17 11.22
CA GLU A 92 -24.77 18.54 10.52
C GLU A 92 -24.54 19.69 9.54
N ALA A 93 -25.37 19.68 8.49
CA ALA A 93 -25.51 20.77 7.55
C ALA A 93 -25.81 22.09 8.29
N ASP A 94 -24.91 23.08 8.16
CA ASP A 94 -25.24 24.48 8.38
C ASP A 94 -25.30 25.16 7.00
N GLU A 95 -26.53 25.27 6.49
CA GLU A 95 -26.85 26.08 5.32
C GLU A 95 -26.71 27.57 5.65
N GLY A 96 -25.92 28.29 4.84
CA GLY A 96 -26.31 29.56 4.24
C GLY A 96 -26.74 30.71 5.15
N GLY A 97 -25.83 31.66 5.39
CA GLY A 97 -26.16 33.00 5.88
C GLY A 97 -25.18 34.06 5.39
N ALA A 98 -25.40 34.58 4.17
CA ALA A 98 -24.67 35.73 3.66
C ALA A 98 -25.02 37.01 4.45
N SER A 99 -24.01 37.71 4.98
CA SER A 99 -23.95 39.19 5.05
C SER A 99 -22.61 39.68 5.62
N GLU A 100 -21.83 40.34 4.79
CA GLU A 100 -20.73 41.26 5.14
C GLU A 100 -21.16 42.67 4.66
N PRO A 101 -20.62 43.82 5.13
CA PRO A 101 -19.90 44.17 6.37
C PRO A 101 -20.62 45.28 7.18
N GLN A 102 -20.25 45.47 8.46
CA GLN A 102 -20.40 46.77 9.11
C GLN A 102 -19.08 47.21 9.76
N SER A 103 -18.48 48.25 9.19
CA SER A 103 -17.51 49.11 9.88
C SER A 103 -18.14 49.73 11.13
N PRO A 104 -17.34 50.10 12.14
CA PRO A 104 -17.53 51.43 12.69
C PRO A 104 -16.25 52.24 12.89
N SER A 105 -16.45 53.54 12.73
CA SER A 105 -15.57 54.68 12.87
C SER A 105 -14.84 54.81 14.21
N SER A 106 -13.63 55.34 14.10
CA SER A 106 -13.03 56.42 14.91
C SER A 106 -13.23 56.44 16.43
N ARG A 107 -12.11 56.26 17.14
CA ARG A 107 -11.64 57.17 18.19
C ARG A 107 -10.13 57.07 18.36
#